data_AF-U6M2K6-F1
#
_entry.id   AF-U6M2K6-F1
#
_cell.length_a   1.000
_cell.length_b   1.000
_cell.length_c   1.000
_cell.angle_alpha   90.00
_cell.angle_beta   90.00
_cell.angle_gamma   90.00
#
_symmetry.space_group_name_H-M   'P 1'
#
loop_
_entity.id
_entity.type
_entity.pdbx_description
1 polymer ?
#
loop_
_entity_poly.entity_id
_entity_poly.type
_entity_poly.pdbx_seq_one_letter_code
_entity_poly.pdbx_strand_id
1 'polypeptide(L)'
;MEAATSKFDKEKLGERIAALSGGIARIMIGASTETEQKEKKLRYEDAINAVRAAIETGYVPGGGVTYLALSTEQFRKKVLDAVEQTAREEMKGVDESTGEEFQVVEEMESEIELQKAGANIVADSMPSITKQIASNAGLDGERVVNAILNAKKPFGFGWNAKTNRFGDMISQGVIDPAKVCISAIEHSTSVAGLVLTTEGMMIEEEQDRNKSAPHEDGEL
;
A
#
# COMPACT_ATOMS: atom_id res chain seq x y z
N MET A 1 -14.30 -9.47 24.62
CA MET A 1 -13.06 -8.93 24.01
C MET A 1 -13.12 -7.42 23.78
N GLU A 2 -14.31 -6.80 23.75
CA GLU A 2 -14.47 -5.35 23.49
C GLU A 2 -14.11 -4.41 24.65
N ALA A 3 -13.92 -4.89 25.88
CA ALA A 3 -13.69 -4.02 27.04
C ALA A 3 -12.23 -3.53 27.22
N ALA A 4 -11.29 -3.98 26.39
CA ALA A 4 -9.88 -3.56 26.47
C ALA A 4 -9.60 -2.43 25.48
N THR A 5 -9.17 -1.28 25.99
CA THR A 5 -8.86 -0.09 25.17
C THR A 5 -7.43 -0.13 24.61
N SER A 6 -6.49 -0.80 25.29
CA SER A 6 -5.08 -0.92 24.88
C SER A 6 -4.82 -2.16 24.02
N LYS A 7 -3.95 -2.00 23.00
CA LYS A 7 -3.45 -3.10 22.15
C LYS A 7 -2.74 -4.18 22.99
N PHE A 8 -1.97 -3.75 24.00
CA PHE A 8 -1.24 -4.65 24.89
C PHE A 8 -2.19 -5.56 25.69
N ASP A 9 -3.29 -5.00 26.21
CA ASP A 9 -4.27 -5.76 27.00
C ASP A 9 -5.02 -6.77 26.13
N LYS A 10 -5.40 -6.39 24.91
CA LYS A 10 -6.02 -7.30 23.94
C LYS A 10 -5.10 -8.49 23.62
N GLU A 11 -3.81 -8.23 23.43
CA GLU A 11 -2.81 -9.26 23.14
C GLU A 11 -2.62 -10.21 24.33
N LYS A 12 -2.47 -9.67 25.55
CA LYS A 12 -2.34 -10.49 26.77
C LYS A 12 -3.59 -11.31 27.09
N LEU A 13 -4.77 -10.75 26.90
CA LEU A 13 -6.03 -11.50 27.07
C LEU A 13 -6.16 -12.61 26.00
N GLY A 14 -5.75 -12.32 24.76
CA GLY A 14 -5.70 -13.30 23.69
C GLY A 14 -4.76 -14.47 23.99
N GLU A 15 -3.53 -14.19 24.46
CA GLU A 15 -2.57 -15.20 24.90
C GLU A 15 -3.14 -16.09 26.01
N ARG A 16 -3.81 -15.50 27.00
CA ARG A 16 -4.40 -16.25 28.12
C ARG A 16 -5.54 -17.16 27.67
N ILE A 17 -6.42 -16.68 26.81
CA ILE A 17 -7.51 -17.49 26.23
C ILE A 17 -6.92 -18.63 25.41
N ALA A 18 -5.94 -18.34 24.55
CA ALA A 18 -5.26 -19.35 23.75
C ALA A 18 -4.57 -20.40 24.62
N ALA A 19 -3.92 -20.01 25.73
CA ALA A 19 -3.30 -20.93 26.68
C ALA A 19 -4.32 -21.90 27.29
N LEU A 20 -5.48 -21.38 27.70
CA LEU A 20 -6.56 -22.18 28.31
C LEU A 20 -7.22 -23.13 27.29
N SER A 21 -7.33 -22.70 26.04
CA SER A 21 -7.93 -23.50 24.96
C SER A 21 -6.92 -24.44 24.26
N GLY A 22 -5.65 -24.48 24.70
CA GLY A 22 -4.59 -25.25 24.04
C GLY A 22 -4.21 -24.73 22.64
N GLY A 23 -4.61 -23.50 22.29
CA GLY A 23 -4.40 -22.87 20.99
C GLY A 23 -3.06 -22.15 20.82
N ILE A 24 -2.06 -22.42 21.68
CA ILE A 24 -0.72 -21.84 21.56
C ILE A 24 0.21 -22.80 20.82
N ALA A 25 0.68 -22.39 19.65
CA ALA A 25 1.76 -23.04 18.92
C ALA A 25 3.05 -22.23 19.06
N ARG A 26 4.19 -22.91 19.27
CA ARG A 26 5.52 -22.28 19.30
C ARG A 26 6.34 -22.76 18.10
N ILE A 27 6.86 -21.81 17.32
CA ILE A 27 7.77 -22.08 16.20
C ILE A 27 9.19 -21.76 16.66
N MET A 28 10.05 -22.78 16.72
CA MET A 28 11.47 -22.63 17.09
C MET A 28 12.31 -22.49 15.82
N ILE A 29 13.00 -21.35 15.67
CA ILE A 29 13.76 -21.01 14.46
C ILE A 29 15.25 -21.16 14.76
N GLY A 30 15.89 -22.13 14.10
CA GLY A 30 17.35 -22.34 14.15
C GLY A 30 18.06 -21.81 12.90
N ALA A 31 19.33 -21.41 13.07
CA ALA A 31 20.22 -21.05 11.98
C ALA A 31 21.68 -21.26 12.40
N SER A 32 22.60 -21.19 11.43
CA SER A 32 24.03 -21.42 11.68
C SER A 32 24.74 -20.18 12.26
N THR A 33 24.20 -18.98 12.04
CA THR A 33 24.69 -17.72 12.61
C THR A 33 23.54 -16.90 13.17
N GLU A 34 23.84 -15.98 14.10
CA GLU A 34 22.82 -15.08 14.68
C GLU A 34 22.15 -14.19 13.63
N THR A 35 22.94 -13.68 12.66
CA THR A 35 22.42 -12.87 11.56
C THR A 35 21.41 -13.64 10.71
N GLU A 36 21.72 -14.89 10.34
CA GLU A 36 20.80 -15.74 9.58
C GLU A 36 19.56 -16.10 10.41
N GLN A 37 19.73 -16.33 11.72
CA GLN A 37 18.60 -16.59 12.62
C GLN A 37 17.64 -15.41 12.65
N LYS A 38 18.18 -14.19 12.75
CA LYS A 38 17.40 -12.95 12.75
C LYS A 38 16.68 -12.73 11.43
N GLU A 39 17.34 -12.96 10.29
CA GLU A 39 16.71 -12.88 8.97
C GLU A 39 15.56 -13.87 8.83
N LYS A 40 15.78 -15.15 9.18
CA LYS A 40 14.74 -16.17 9.16
C LYS A 40 13.58 -15.77 10.06
N LYS A 41 13.86 -15.32 11.29
CA LYS A 41 12.83 -14.85 12.23
C LYS A 41 11.94 -13.79 11.61
N LEU A 42 12.52 -12.75 11.01
CA LEU A 42 11.75 -11.68 10.34
C LEU A 42 10.88 -12.22 9.20
N ARG A 43 11.39 -13.15 8.40
CA ARG A 43 10.62 -13.79 7.32
C ARG A 43 9.43 -14.61 7.84
N TYR A 44 9.61 -15.32 8.96
CA TYR A 44 8.52 -16.07 9.59
C TYR A 44 7.48 -15.14 10.22
N GLU A 45 7.92 -14.06 10.87
CA GLU A 45 7.00 -13.04 11.42
C GLU A 45 6.15 -12.39 10.32
N ASP A 46 6.77 -12.03 9.19
CA ASP A 46 6.07 -11.48 8.02
C ASP A 46 5.05 -12.49 7.45
N ALA A 47 5.45 -13.75 7.27
CA ALA A 47 4.56 -14.80 6.80
C ALA A 47 3.33 -15.02 7.71
N ILE A 48 3.53 -15.00 9.04
CA ILE A 48 2.44 -15.14 10.02
C ILE A 48 1.47 -13.96 9.90
N ASN A 49 1.99 -12.74 9.77
CA ASN A 49 1.18 -11.55 9.65
C ASN A 49 0.40 -11.52 8.33
N ALA A 50 1.02 -11.92 7.22
CA ALA A 50 0.36 -12.05 5.92
C ALA A 50 -0.79 -13.06 5.96
N VAL A 51 -0.58 -14.25 6.55
CA VAL A 51 -1.62 -15.27 6.69
C VAL A 51 -2.76 -14.78 7.58
N ARG A 52 -2.45 -14.12 8.71
CA ARG A 52 -3.48 -13.52 9.58
C ARG A 52 -4.33 -12.49 8.84
N ALA A 53 -3.71 -11.61 8.06
CA ALA A 53 -4.41 -10.62 7.25
C ALA A 53 -5.29 -11.25 6.17
N ALA A 54 -4.79 -12.33 5.53
CA ALA A 54 -5.54 -13.07 4.52
C ALA A 54 -6.75 -13.81 5.10
N ILE A 55 -6.65 -14.33 6.34
CA ILE A 55 -7.78 -14.95 7.04
C ILE A 55 -8.87 -13.93 7.36
N GLU A 56 -8.49 -12.70 7.73
CA GLU A 56 -9.43 -11.64 8.12
C GLU A 56 -10.19 -11.06 6.91
N THR A 57 -9.50 -10.78 5.82
CA THR A 57 -10.03 -9.99 4.68
C THR A 57 -10.07 -10.73 3.34
N GLY A 58 -9.54 -11.95 3.29
CA GLY A 58 -9.33 -12.68 2.06
C GLY A 58 -8.01 -12.35 1.36
N TYR A 59 -7.81 -12.95 0.20
CA TYR A 59 -6.60 -12.82 -0.61
C TYR A 59 -6.96 -12.47 -2.06
N VAL A 60 -5.98 -11.94 -2.77
CA VAL A 60 -6.08 -11.51 -4.17
C VAL A 60 -4.91 -12.07 -4.99
N PRO A 61 -5.01 -12.13 -6.33
CA PRO A 61 -3.89 -12.47 -7.19
C PRO A 61 -2.69 -11.55 -6.93
N GLY A 62 -1.55 -12.14 -6.59
CA GLY A 62 -0.37 -11.37 -6.22
C GLY A 62 0.46 -10.88 -7.42
N GLY A 63 1.71 -10.50 -7.14
CA GLY A 63 2.67 -10.14 -8.18
C GLY A 63 2.34 -8.83 -8.91
N GLY A 64 1.62 -7.93 -8.24
CA GLY A 64 1.20 -6.63 -8.78
C GLY A 64 0.02 -6.69 -9.76
N VAL A 65 -0.50 -7.89 -10.07
CA VAL A 65 -1.60 -8.08 -11.02
C VAL A 65 -2.89 -7.46 -10.53
N THR A 66 -3.16 -7.53 -9.22
CA THR A 66 -4.32 -6.85 -8.63
C THR A 66 -4.30 -5.35 -8.88
N TYR A 67 -3.15 -4.70 -8.72
CA TYR A 67 -3.00 -3.27 -9.01
C TYR A 67 -3.17 -2.97 -10.50
N LEU A 68 -2.62 -3.82 -11.37
CA LEU A 68 -2.80 -3.68 -12.81
C LEU A 68 -4.28 -3.78 -13.20
N ALA A 69 -5.07 -4.62 -12.54
CA ALA A 69 -6.51 -4.71 -12.76
C ALA A 69 -7.23 -3.39 -12.44
N LEU A 70 -6.76 -2.63 -11.44
CA LEU A 70 -7.32 -1.31 -11.09
C LEU A 70 -7.13 -0.28 -12.22
N SER A 71 -6.05 -0.41 -12.99
CA SER A 71 -5.76 0.45 -14.15
C SER A 71 -6.58 0.13 -15.40
N THR A 72 -7.32 -0.99 -15.43
CA THR A 72 -8.14 -1.36 -16.58
C THR A 72 -9.31 -0.40 -16.77
N GLU A 73 -9.70 -0.12 -18.02
CA GLU A 73 -10.78 0.83 -18.34
C GLU A 73 -12.10 0.51 -17.62
N GLN A 74 -12.44 -0.77 -17.48
CA GLN A 74 -13.66 -1.19 -16.82
C GLN A 74 -13.67 -0.85 -15.33
N PHE A 75 -12.54 -1.03 -14.64
CA PHE A 75 -12.43 -0.70 -13.23
C PHE A 75 -12.28 0.81 -13.03
N ARG A 76 -11.44 1.45 -13.85
CA ARG A 76 -11.23 2.90 -13.86
C ARG A 76 -12.53 3.66 -13.99
N LYS A 77 -13.42 3.25 -14.90
CA LYS A 77 -14.73 3.88 -15.06
C LYS A 77 -15.56 3.81 -13.77
N LYS A 78 -15.61 2.66 -13.11
CA LYS A 78 -16.34 2.52 -11.83
C LYS A 78 -15.77 3.43 -10.74
N VAL A 79 -14.45 3.60 -10.69
CA VAL A 79 -13.80 4.51 -9.74
C VAL A 79 -14.19 5.95 -10.06
N LEU A 80 -14.13 6.38 -11.32
CA LEU A 80 -14.50 7.74 -11.72
C LEU A 80 -15.97 8.04 -11.44
N ASP A 81 -16.86 7.08 -11.72
CA ASP A 81 -18.30 7.19 -11.42
C ASP A 81 -18.53 7.32 -9.90
N ALA A 82 -17.80 6.55 -9.08
CA ALA A 82 -17.89 6.64 -7.62
C ALA A 82 -17.35 7.97 -7.07
N VAL A 83 -16.22 8.44 -7.59
CA VAL A 83 -15.64 9.75 -7.23
C VAL A 83 -16.61 10.87 -7.55
N GLU A 84 -17.22 10.85 -8.73
CA GLU A 84 -18.23 11.85 -9.10
C GLU A 84 -19.44 11.81 -8.16
N GLN A 85 -19.91 10.63 -7.78
CA GLN A 85 -21.01 10.50 -6.83
C GLN A 85 -20.65 11.06 -5.45
N THR A 86 -19.48 10.71 -4.91
CA THR A 86 -19.02 11.19 -3.60
C THR A 86 -18.85 12.71 -3.60
N ALA A 87 -18.22 13.29 -4.62
CA ALA A 87 -18.08 14.74 -4.75
C ALA A 87 -19.43 15.47 -4.73
N ARG A 88 -20.41 14.95 -5.48
CA ARG A 88 -21.77 15.50 -5.51
C ARG A 88 -22.51 15.36 -4.18
N GLU A 89 -22.25 14.30 -3.42
CA GLU A 89 -22.84 14.09 -2.09
C GLU A 89 -22.25 15.06 -1.05
N GLU A 90 -20.93 15.29 -1.07
CA GLU A 90 -20.25 16.23 -0.18
C GLU A 90 -20.71 17.67 -0.42
N MET A 91 -20.94 18.07 -1.67
CA MET A 91 -21.35 19.44 -2.02
C MET A 91 -22.84 19.71 -1.81
N LYS A 92 -23.70 18.68 -1.76
CA LYS A 92 -25.12 18.84 -1.36
C LYS A 92 -25.29 19.22 0.11
N GLY A 93 -24.23 19.15 0.92
CA GLY A 93 -24.24 19.60 2.32
C GLY A 93 -24.08 21.11 2.51
N VAL A 94 -23.86 21.88 1.43
CA VAL A 94 -23.59 23.31 1.49
C VAL A 94 -24.64 24.08 0.67
N ASP A 95 -25.42 24.88 1.40
CA ASP A 95 -26.26 26.00 0.95
C ASP A 95 -27.71 25.71 0.46
N GLU A 96 -28.66 25.73 1.41
CA GLU A 96 -30.09 25.96 1.14
C GLU A 96 -30.50 27.45 1.33
N SER A 97 -29.56 28.40 1.46
CA SER A 97 -29.90 29.75 1.95
C SER A 97 -29.56 30.95 1.07
N THR A 98 -28.74 30.82 0.03
CA THR A 98 -28.37 31.99 -0.81
C THR A 98 -28.50 31.72 -2.31
N GLY A 99 -29.35 32.51 -2.97
CA GLY A 99 -29.73 32.36 -4.38
C GLY A 99 -28.69 32.87 -5.38
N GLU A 100 -27.60 32.12 -5.56
CA GLU A 100 -26.68 32.23 -6.70
C GLU A 100 -26.39 30.83 -7.30
N GLU A 101 -27.42 30.18 -7.84
CA GLU A 101 -27.35 28.81 -8.39
C GLU A 101 -26.28 28.60 -9.49
N PHE A 102 -25.90 29.65 -10.22
CA PHE A 102 -25.01 29.49 -11.40
C PHE A 102 -23.52 29.38 -11.02
N GLN A 103 -23.06 30.12 -10.02
CA GLN A 103 -21.65 30.10 -9.59
C GLN A 103 -21.29 28.80 -8.88
N VAL A 104 -22.24 28.24 -8.12
CA VAL A 104 -22.07 26.98 -7.37
C VAL A 104 -21.92 25.78 -8.32
N VAL A 105 -22.56 25.81 -9.50
CA VAL A 105 -22.48 24.71 -10.47
C VAL A 105 -21.12 24.67 -11.18
N GLU A 106 -20.57 25.82 -11.58
CA GLU A 106 -19.24 25.87 -12.20
C GLU A 106 -18.13 25.44 -11.23
N GLU A 107 -18.19 25.88 -9.97
CA GLU A 107 -17.22 25.47 -8.94
C GLU A 107 -17.32 23.95 -8.66
N MET A 108 -18.53 23.42 -8.56
CA MET A 108 -18.76 21.98 -8.38
C MET A 108 -18.19 21.14 -9.53
N GLU A 109 -18.41 21.56 -10.79
CA GLU A 109 -17.86 20.84 -11.94
C GLU A 109 -16.32 20.87 -11.94
N SER A 110 -15.72 21.99 -11.55
CA SER A 110 -14.26 22.13 -11.49
C SER A 110 -13.61 21.20 -10.46
N GLU A 111 -14.22 21.05 -9.28
CA GLU A 111 -13.76 20.15 -8.22
C GLU A 111 -13.92 18.67 -8.60
N ILE A 112 -15.03 18.31 -9.25
CA ILE A 112 -15.24 16.95 -9.76
C ILE A 112 -14.12 16.58 -10.75
N GLU A 113 -13.76 17.49 -11.65
CA GLU A 113 -12.67 17.24 -12.60
C GLU A 113 -11.30 17.12 -11.92
N LEU A 114 -11.02 17.90 -10.87
CA LEU A 114 -9.80 17.78 -10.07
C LEU A 114 -9.72 16.42 -9.35
N GLN A 115 -10.81 15.98 -8.72
CA GLN A 115 -10.85 14.68 -8.04
C GLN A 115 -10.70 13.52 -9.03
N LYS A 116 -11.33 13.61 -10.20
CA LYS A 116 -11.15 12.65 -11.30
C LYS A 116 -9.70 12.62 -11.79
N ALA A 117 -9.05 13.78 -11.90
CA ALA A 117 -7.63 13.86 -12.25
C ALA A 117 -6.75 13.16 -11.19
N GLY A 118 -7.03 13.36 -9.90
CA GLY A 118 -6.36 12.65 -8.80
C GLY A 118 -6.52 11.13 -8.88
N ALA A 119 -7.74 10.64 -9.10
CA ALA A 119 -8.02 9.22 -9.28
C ALA A 119 -7.27 8.61 -10.48
N ASN A 120 -7.14 9.38 -11.57
CA ASN A 120 -6.40 8.99 -12.75
C ASN A 120 -4.90 8.85 -12.47
N ILE A 121 -4.29 9.78 -11.74
CA ILE A 121 -2.87 9.71 -11.32
C ILE A 121 -2.61 8.42 -10.55
N VAL A 122 -3.49 8.08 -9.59
CA VAL A 122 -3.38 6.85 -8.81
C VAL A 122 -3.46 5.64 -9.73
N ALA A 123 -4.46 5.55 -10.60
CA ALA A 123 -4.64 4.43 -11.53
C ALA A 123 -3.44 4.25 -12.50
N ASP A 124 -2.90 5.35 -13.02
CA ASP A 124 -1.77 5.35 -13.96
C ASP A 124 -0.46 4.96 -13.27
N SER A 125 -0.35 5.13 -11.95
CA SER A 125 0.81 4.70 -11.16
C SER A 125 0.82 3.20 -10.84
N MET A 126 -0.34 2.54 -10.82
CA MET A 126 -0.49 1.13 -10.40
C MET A 126 0.38 0.12 -11.16
N PRO A 127 0.60 0.24 -12.49
CA PRO A 127 1.46 -0.67 -13.23
C PRO A 127 2.92 -0.66 -12.77
N SER A 128 3.39 0.40 -12.10
CA SER A 128 4.77 0.54 -11.63
C SER A 128 5.23 -0.63 -10.75
N ILE A 129 4.33 -1.19 -9.93
CA ILE A 129 4.62 -2.31 -9.03
C ILE A 129 4.98 -3.56 -9.83
N THR A 130 4.15 -3.90 -10.84
CA THR A 130 4.41 -5.05 -11.73
C THR A 130 5.67 -4.81 -12.56
N LYS A 131 5.89 -3.58 -13.05
CA LYS A 131 7.12 -3.19 -13.76
C LYS A 131 8.34 -3.42 -12.87
N GLN A 132 8.31 -2.97 -11.62
CA GLN A 132 9.44 -3.10 -10.69
C GLN A 132 9.77 -4.56 -10.38
N ILE A 133 8.75 -5.41 -10.18
CA ILE A 133 8.96 -6.86 -9.95
C ILE A 133 9.64 -7.50 -11.16
N ALA A 134 9.18 -7.19 -12.38
CA ALA A 134 9.77 -7.71 -13.61
C ALA A 134 11.21 -7.20 -13.83
N SER A 135 11.47 -5.91 -13.58
CA SER A 135 12.81 -5.32 -13.67
C SER A 135 13.78 -5.96 -12.68
N ASN A 136 13.35 -6.19 -11.43
CA ASN A 136 14.15 -6.87 -10.41
C ASN A 136 14.46 -8.33 -10.78
N ALA A 137 13.61 -8.94 -11.60
CA ALA A 137 13.80 -10.29 -12.14
C ALA A 137 14.61 -10.31 -13.46
N GLY A 138 15.12 -9.15 -13.93
CA GLY A 138 15.96 -9.05 -15.12
C GLY A 138 15.20 -9.00 -16.45
N LEU A 139 13.90 -8.73 -16.43
CA LEU A 139 13.08 -8.53 -17.63
C LEU A 139 12.71 -7.07 -17.84
N ASP A 140 12.30 -6.73 -19.05
CA ASP A 140 11.69 -5.44 -19.36
C ASP A 140 10.26 -5.38 -18.78
N GLY A 141 10.09 -4.63 -17.69
CA GLY A 141 8.82 -4.52 -16.99
C GLY A 141 7.68 -3.94 -17.82
N GLU A 142 7.97 -3.06 -18.78
CA GLU A 142 6.94 -2.50 -19.66
C GLU A 142 6.42 -3.54 -20.64
N ARG A 143 7.31 -4.37 -21.20
CA ARG A 143 6.91 -5.51 -22.02
C ARG A 143 6.05 -6.51 -21.25
N VAL A 144 6.39 -6.81 -20.00
CA VAL A 144 5.62 -7.75 -19.16
C VAL A 144 4.22 -7.19 -18.87
N VAL A 145 4.12 -5.93 -18.45
CA VAL A 145 2.82 -5.28 -18.19
C VAL A 145 1.96 -5.26 -19.46
N ASN A 146 2.51 -4.84 -20.59
CA ASN A 146 1.78 -4.80 -21.85
C ASN A 146 1.34 -6.20 -22.30
N ALA A 147 2.15 -7.23 -22.07
CA ALA A 147 1.77 -8.61 -22.36
C ALA A 147 0.58 -9.08 -21.52
N ILE A 148 0.52 -8.70 -20.23
CA ILE A 148 -0.61 -9.02 -19.35
C ILE A 148 -1.87 -8.29 -19.79
N LEU A 149 -1.79 -6.98 -20.02
CA LEU A 149 -2.93 -6.15 -20.45
C LEU A 149 -3.49 -6.60 -21.82
N ASN A 150 -2.61 -6.86 -22.79
CA ASN A 150 -3.01 -7.29 -24.14
C ASN A 150 -3.58 -8.71 -24.19
N ALA A 151 -3.33 -9.53 -23.17
CA ALA A 151 -3.86 -10.89 -23.13
C ALA A 151 -5.40 -10.94 -23.02
N LYS A 152 -6.05 -9.85 -22.57
CA LYS A 152 -7.51 -9.75 -22.37
C LYS A 152 -8.10 -10.95 -21.60
N LYS A 153 -7.32 -11.46 -20.66
CA LYS A 153 -7.68 -12.60 -19.83
C LYS A 153 -8.41 -12.13 -18.57
N PRO A 154 -9.18 -13.01 -17.91
CA PRO A 154 -9.88 -12.66 -16.69
C PRO A 154 -8.92 -12.23 -15.58
N PHE A 155 -9.50 -11.58 -14.57
CA PHE A 155 -8.80 -11.20 -13.34
C PHE A 155 -8.01 -12.39 -12.76
N GLY A 156 -6.75 -12.15 -12.43
CA GLY A 156 -5.82 -13.17 -11.95
C GLY A 156 -4.80 -13.67 -12.96
N PHE A 157 -4.97 -13.38 -14.25
CA PHE A 157 -3.91 -13.64 -15.23
C PHE A 157 -2.74 -12.66 -15.05
N GLY A 158 -1.53 -13.21 -14.90
CA GLY A 158 -0.33 -12.42 -14.68
C GLY A 158 0.94 -13.15 -15.07
N TRP A 159 2.05 -12.63 -14.58
CA TRP A 159 3.39 -13.19 -14.79
C TRP A 159 4.03 -13.55 -13.45
N ASN A 160 4.46 -14.81 -13.32
CA ASN A 160 5.14 -15.29 -12.13
C ASN A 160 6.65 -15.12 -12.28
N ALA A 161 7.22 -14.22 -11.48
CA ALA A 161 8.65 -13.90 -11.52
C ALA A 161 9.57 -15.06 -11.18
N LYS A 162 9.13 -16.00 -10.33
CA LYS A 162 9.94 -17.14 -9.91
C LYS A 162 10.07 -18.19 -11.01
N THR A 163 8.99 -18.45 -11.75
CA THR A 163 8.94 -19.50 -12.78
C THR A 163 9.11 -18.94 -14.19
N ASN A 164 9.09 -17.62 -14.34
CA ASN A 164 9.10 -16.89 -15.60
C ASN A 164 7.99 -17.36 -16.58
N ARG A 165 6.77 -17.54 -16.05
CA ARG A 165 5.62 -18.01 -16.84
C ARG A 165 4.41 -17.10 -16.65
N PHE A 166 3.66 -16.92 -17.74
CA PHE A 166 2.35 -16.30 -17.71
C PHE A 166 1.26 -17.33 -17.40
N GLY A 167 0.27 -16.96 -16.61
CA GLY A 167 -0.83 -17.84 -16.24
C GLY A 167 -1.70 -17.24 -15.15
N ASP A 168 -2.64 -18.02 -14.65
CA ASP A 168 -3.40 -17.64 -13.46
C ASP A 168 -2.47 -17.66 -12.23
N MET A 169 -2.40 -16.53 -11.53
CA MET A 169 -1.51 -16.33 -10.39
C MET A 169 -1.98 -17.12 -9.16
N ILE A 170 -3.30 -17.23 -8.96
CA ILE A 170 -3.86 -18.00 -7.84
C ILE A 170 -3.52 -19.48 -8.02
N SER A 171 -3.77 -20.04 -9.19
CA SER A 171 -3.40 -21.43 -9.51
C SER A 171 -1.90 -21.69 -9.40
N GLN A 172 -1.06 -20.67 -9.59
CA GLN A 172 0.40 -20.75 -9.43
C GLN A 172 0.87 -20.52 -7.98
N GLY A 173 -0.04 -20.26 -7.05
CA GLY A 173 0.28 -20.02 -5.64
C GLY A 173 0.88 -18.65 -5.34
N VAL A 174 0.74 -17.68 -6.26
CA VAL A 174 1.17 -16.29 -6.05
C VAL A 174 -0.05 -15.47 -5.65
N ILE A 175 -0.22 -15.31 -4.35
CA ILE A 175 -1.36 -14.62 -3.73
C ILE A 175 -0.84 -13.58 -2.74
N ASP A 176 -1.57 -12.46 -2.65
CA ASP A 176 -1.30 -11.40 -1.67
C ASP A 176 -2.53 -11.22 -0.77
N PRO A 177 -2.37 -10.93 0.53
CA PRO A 177 -3.49 -10.61 1.41
C PRO A 177 -4.19 -9.31 0.96
N ALA A 178 -5.52 -9.31 0.85
CA ALA A 178 -6.27 -8.17 0.35
C ALA A 178 -6.02 -6.90 1.18
N LYS A 179 -6.02 -7.04 2.51
CA LYS A 179 -5.72 -5.95 3.45
C LYS A 179 -4.37 -5.30 3.20
N VAL A 180 -3.33 -6.09 2.91
CA VAL A 180 -1.99 -5.55 2.63
C VAL A 180 -2.02 -4.71 1.36
N CYS A 181 -2.72 -5.19 0.32
CA CYS A 181 -2.83 -4.44 -0.92
C CYS A 181 -3.56 -3.11 -0.76
N ILE A 182 -4.65 -3.10 0.02
CA ILE A 182 -5.45 -1.92 0.31
C ILE A 182 -4.65 -0.93 1.15
N SER A 183 -4.09 -1.37 2.27
CA SER A 183 -3.32 -0.49 3.16
C SER A 183 -2.08 0.09 2.48
N ALA A 184 -1.47 -0.63 1.53
CA ALA A 184 -0.37 -0.11 0.74
C ALA A 184 -0.81 1.13 -0.09
N ILE A 185 -1.96 1.07 -0.77
CA ILE A 185 -2.51 2.20 -1.54
C ILE A 185 -2.91 3.34 -0.60
N GLU A 186 -3.61 3.04 0.50
CA GLU A 186 -4.08 4.07 1.44
C GLU A 186 -2.91 4.87 2.02
N HIS A 187 -1.87 4.18 2.50
CA HIS A 187 -0.70 4.84 3.07
C HIS A 187 0.13 5.57 2.01
N SER A 188 0.33 4.98 0.82
CA SER A 188 1.08 5.65 -0.25
C SER A 188 0.38 6.92 -0.71
N THR A 189 -0.95 6.86 -0.86
CA THR A 189 -1.75 8.00 -1.31
C THR A 189 -1.84 9.08 -0.22
N SER A 190 -1.90 8.69 1.06
CA SER A 190 -1.87 9.63 2.19
C SER A 190 -0.55 10.43 2.22
N VAL A 191 0.59 9.76 2.07
CA VAL A 191 1.89 10.44 2.02
C VAL A 191 2.02 11.28 0.75
N ALA A 192 1.60 10.76 -0.41
CA ALA A 192 1.65 11.49 -1.66
C ALA A 192 0.80 12.77 -1.61
N GLY A 193 -0.40 12.70 -1.03
CA GLY A 193 -1.26 13.87 -0.83
C GLY A 193 -0.57 14.95 -0.02
N LEU A 194 0.03 14.58 1.12
CA LEU A 194 0.79 15.52 1.96
C LEU A 194 1.96 16.16 1.21
N VAL A 195 2.71 15.38 0.43
CA VAL A 195 3.85 15.88 -0.35
C VAL A 195 3.40 16.82 -1.47
N LEU A 196 2.32 16.49 -2.19
CA LEU A 196 1.81 17.30 -3.30
C LEU A 196 1.28 18.66 -2.84
N THR A 197 0.75 18.75 -1.62
CA THR A 197 0.27 20.02 -1.03
C THR A 197 1.37 20.78 -0.27
N THR A 198 2.59 20.25 -0.20
CA THR A 198 3.68 20.92 0.53
C THR A 198 4.26 22.05 -0.33
N GLU A 199 4.03 23.30 0.07
CA GLU A 199 4.55 24.48 -0.63
C GLU A 199 5.90 24.97 -0.09
N GLY A 200 6.31 24.53 1.12
CA GLY A 200 7.57 24.92 1.72
C GLY A 200 7.98 24.00 2.87
N MET A 201 9.29 23.88 3.10
CA MET A 201 9.87 23.07 4.16
C MET A 201 10.90 23.89 4.93
N MET A 202 10.75 23.95 6.25
CA MET A 202 11.78 24.49 7.13
C MET A 202 12.74 23.37 7.52
N ILE A 203 14.03 23.56 7.29
CA ILE A 203 15.07 22.62 7.65
C ILE A 203 16.00 23.25 8.69
N GLU A 204 16.56 22.42 9.57
CA GLU A 204 17.67 22.87 10.42
C GLU A 204 18.87 23.20 9.54
N GLU A 205 19.51 24.33 9.83
CA GLU A 205 20.75 24.73 9.16
C GLU A 205 21.85 23.70 9.46
N GLU A 206 22.60 23.32 8.42
CA GLU A 206 23.73 22.40 8.57
C GLU A 206 24.81 23.07 9.43
N GLN A 207 24.95 22.59 10.67
CA GLN A 207 26.04 23.03 11.53
C GLN A 207 27.35 22.43 11.03
N ASP A 208 28.34 23.28 10.72
CA ASP A 208 29.72 22.86 10.41
C ASP A 208 30.27 21.98 11.53
N ARG A 209 30.28 20.66 11.32
CA ARG A 209 30.93 19.69 12.22
C ARG A 209 32.44 19.69 12.02
N ASN A 210 33.10 20.85 12.06
CA ASN A 210 34.55 20.94 12.28
C ASN A 210 35.03 22.33 12.68
N LYS A 211 34.67 22.77 13.89
CA LYS A 211 35.56 23.65 14.68
C LYS A 211 36.10 22.81 15.82
N SER A 212 37.12 22.01 15.50
CA SER A 212 37.98 21.36 16.47
C SER A 212 38.36 22.37 17.55
N ALA A 213 38.03 22.03 18.80
CA ALA A 213 38.44 22.79 19.97
C ALA A 213 39.97 23.01 19.94
N PRO A 214 40.47 24.19 20.34
CA PRO A 214 41.91 24.39 20.50
C PRO A 214 42.46 23.34 21.46
N HIS A 215 43.49 22.62 21.02
CA HIS A 215 44.27 21.75 21.88
C HIS A 215 45.00 22.67 22.88
N GLU A 216 44.64 22.63 24.16
CA GLU A 216 45.46 23.23 25.21
C GLU A 216 46.74 22.41 25.33
N ASP A 217 47.83 22.91 24.74
CA ASP A 217 49.18 22.43 25.01
C ASP A 217 49.49 22.78 26.48
N GLY A 218 49.40 21.78 27.35
CA GLY A 218 49.90 21.87 28.72
C GLY A 218 51.41 21.99 28.71
N GLU A 219 51.93 23.16 29.09
CA GLU A 219 53.33 23.34 29.44
C GLU A 219 53.66 22.56 30.73
N LEU A 220 54.80 21.86 30.70
CA LEU A 220 55.47 21.21 31.82
C LEU A 220 56.10 22.23 32.78
#